data_AF-A0AAD1UKJ4-F1
#
_entry.id   AF-A0AAD1UKJ4-F1
#
_cell.length_a   1.000
_cell.length_b   1.000
_cell.length_c   1.000
_cell.angle_alpha   90.00
_cell.angle_beta   90.00
_cell.angle_gamma   90.00
#
_symmetry.space_group_name_H-M   'P 1'
#
loop_
_entity.id
_entity.type
_entity.pdbx_description
1 polymer ?
#
loop_
_entity_poly.entity_id
_entity_poly.type
_entity_poly.pdbx_seq_one_letter_code
_entity_poly.pdbx_strand_id
1 'polypeptide(L)'
;MDDIYNDIGNFEKKLKYAGPMGAHEESSSEDEAPMDDRARLEDKNRVLLEKLYKSQNQVKEYKSIIDTIQSSDGKTVDFKDKKILELARKNRDLQVRIESLKNKAARAMEEVIRLKQGDEMPPSEETKTMNRTNISTLSEPPAEGSDENYKKKFKKQEERIVKLRNDVQKYKTDFEKALKIIEREVGEGKSIDEILKEDSNWKGRAQKIEMYKAKIKKLKLDYGDSVSTTTFTSEFQAPKSHATKNLETIGMNRARELDKLKEEIVVVTDQHESLQQKYKGACARKKAVENEMKELKNLMAEKVKILIDKTENDDKLIKALRNENARLQSKKGGKAVASTSSSDEAYEVIYQLKQENSQVKNELSVAKADLQNKEERVKELTMNCIGAPDEILEEKENMIMDLEEKVEMLERENFVLKNEKPDHTRRAPQTENDKIITDLSQQNARLRLKISELNEKIEELRGNAG
;
A
#
# COMPACT_ATOMS: atom_id res chain seq x y z
N MET A 1 17.20 -39.43 2.52
CA MET A 1 18.30 -40.28 3.02
C MET A 1 19.03 -40.94 1.86
N ASP A 2 18.31 -41.38 0.82
CA ASP A 2 18.91 -41.99 -0.37
C ASP A 2 19.77 -41.03 -1.21
N ASP A 3 19.46 -39.74 -1.23
CA ASP A 3 20.28 -38.74 -1.93
C ASP A 3 21.65 -38.49 -1.28
N ILE A 4 21.77 -38.73 0.03
CA ILE A 4 23.03 -38.56 0.76
C ILE A 4 23.96 -39.77 0.53
N TYR A 5 23.40 -40.96 0.36
CA TYR A 5 24.16 -42.17 0.05
C TYR A 5 24.71 -42.16 -1.38
N ASN A 6 23.98 -41.57 -2.33
CA ASN A 6 24.44 -41.43 -3.72
C ASN A 6 25.64 -40.47 -3.85
N ASP A 7 25.71 -39.42 -3.04
CA ASP A 7 26.83 -38.47 -3.06
C ASP A 7 28.12 -39.05 -2.43
N ILE A 8 27.99 -39.91 -1.41
CA ILE A 8 29.15 -40.59 -0.81
C ILE A 8 29.73 -41.62 -1.79
N GLY A 9 28.89 -42.38 -2.50
CA GLY A 9 29.34 -43.35 -3.50
C GLY A 9 30.09 -42.73 -4.69
N ASN A 10 29.75 -41.50 -5.07
CA ASN A 10 30.45 -40.76 -6.13
C ASN A 10 31.81 -40.21 -5.68
N PHE A 11 31.97 -39.92 -4.39
CA PHE A 11 33.25 -39.46 -3.84
C PHE A 11 34.27 -40.60 -3.77
N GLU A 12 33.82 -41.79 -3.37
CA GLU A 12 34.66 -42.99 -3.24
C GLU A 12 35.15 -43.51 -4.60
N LYS A 13 34.30 -43.42 -5.64
CA LYS A 13 34.71 -43.68 -7.03
C LYS A 13 35.80 -42.73 -7.51
N LYS A 14 35.74 -41.43 -7.18
CA LYS A 14 36.77 -40.46 -7.58
C LYS A 14 38.10 -40.70 -6.89
N LEU A 15 38.11 -41.22 -5.67
CA LEU A 15 39.35 -41.56 -4.95
C LEU A 15 40.05 -42.80 -5.54
N LYS A 16 39.28 -43.78 -6.03
CA LYS A 16 39.81 -45.03 -6.59
C LYS A 16 40.47 -44.92 -7.97
N TYR A 17 40.18 -43.86 -8.73
CA TYR A 17 40.80 -43.60 -10.04
C TYR A 17 42.05 -42.73 -9.97
N ALA A 18 42.46 -42.25 -8.78
CA ALA A 18 43.75 -41.62 -8.57
C ALA A 18 44.80 -42.71 -8.24
N GLY A 19 45.20 -43.48 -9.26
CA GLY A 19 46.33 -44.40 -9.20
C GLY A 19 47.69 -43.66 -9.26
N PRO A 20 48.79 -44.30 -8.83
CA PRO A 20 50.01 -43.62 -8.40
C PRO A 20 50.90 -43.15 -9.56
N MET A 21 51.50 -41.97 -9.36
CA MET A 21 52.59 -41.39 -10.14
C MET A 21 53.71 -42.42 -10.40
N GLY A 22 54.03 -42.62 -11.68
CA GLY A 22 55.14 -43.45 -12.16
C GLY A 22 55.90 -42.72 -13.26
N ALA A 23 57.21 -42.65 -13.08
CA ALA A 23 58.18 -41.82 -13.76
C ALA A 23 58.27 -42.01 -15.29
N HIS A 24 58.46 -40.89 -16.00
CA HIS A 24 59.30 -40.82 -17.18
C HIS A 24 59.98 -39.44 -17.22
N GLU A 25 61.30 -39.45 -17.03
CA GLU A 25 62.19 -38.36 -17.38
C GLU A 25 62.17 -38.18 -18.90
N GLU A 26 61.92 -36.96 -19.38
CA GLU A 26 62.61 -36.43 -20.56
C GLU A 26 62.56 -34.90 -20.55
N SER A 27 63.74 -34.35 -20.81
CA SER A 27 64.17 -32.96 -20.76
C SER A 27 63.47 -32.08 -21.79
N SER A 28 62.95 -30.92 -21.39
CA SER A 28 63.16 -29.63 -22.06
C SER A 28 62.31 -28.53 -21.43
N SER A 29 62.97 -27.42 -21.09
CA SER A 29 62.47 -26.04 -21.12
C SER A 29 61.28 -25.61 -20.23
N GLU A 30 61.53 -24.50 -19.53
CA GLU A 30 60.57 -23.48 -19.08
C GLU A 30 60.02 -23.61 -17.64
N ASP A 31 60.78 -22.95 -16.75
CA ASP A 31 60.30 -22.31 -15.52
C ASP A 31 59.10 -21.38 -15.79
N GLU A 32 57.86 -21.87 -15.83
CA GLU A 32 56.68 -20.96 -15.76
C GLU A 32 55.33 -21.60 -15.37
N ALA A 33 55.30 -22.63 -14.49
CA ALA A 33 54.03 -23.28 -14.13
C ALA A 33 53.73 -23.71 -12.66
N PRO A 34 54.35 -23.24 -11.56
CA PRO A 34 53.88 -23.59 -10.21
C PRO A 34 52.81 -22.64 -9.64
N MET A 35 52.66 -21.44 -10.20
CA MET A 35 51.89 -20.35 -9.56
C MET A 35 50.38 -20.50 -9.76
N ASP A 36 49.93 -20.99 -10.94
CA ASP A 36 48.50 -21.18 -11.25
C ASP A 36 47.92 -22.36 -10.44
N ASP A 37 48.66 -23.46 -10.30
CA ASP A 37 48.20 -24.60 -9.48
C ASP A 37 48.17 -24.26 -7.98
N ARG A 38 49.14 -23.46 -7.50
CA ARG A 38 49.12 -22.94 -6.13
C ARG A 38 47.93 -21.99 -5.90
N ALA A 39 47.67 -21.06 -6.81
CA ALA A 39 46.54 -20.14 -6.72
C ALA A 39 45.19 -20.91 -6.76
N ARG A 40 45.08 -21.92 -7.62
CA ARG A 40 43.91 -22.82 -7.68
C ARG A 40 43.74 -23.63 -6.40
N LEU A 41 44.83 -24.10 -5.78
CA LEU A 41 44.78 -24.79 -4.49
C LEU A 41 44.39 -23.85 -3.35
N GLU A 42 44.90 -22.62 -3.35
CA GLU A 42 44.53 -21.59 -2.36
C GLU A 42 43.06 -21.20 -2.47
N ASP A 43 42.53 -21.05 -3.70
CA ASP A 43 41.10 -20.80 -3.93
C ASP A 43 40.23 -21.99 -3.54
N LYS A 44 40.65 -23.24 -3.85
CA LYS A 44 39.96 -24.45 -3.40
C LYS A 44 39.97 -24.56 -1.87
N ASN A 45 41.10 -24.27 -1.23
CA ASN A 45 41.21 -24.26 0.23
C ASN A 45 40.34 -23.17 0.86
N ARG A 46 40.24 -21.98 0.26
CA ARG A 46 39.33 -20.92 0.69
C ARG A 46 37.87 -21.38 0.64
N VAL A 47 37.45 -21.98 -0.48
CA VAL A 47 36.08 -22.48 -0.64
C VAL A 47 35.79 -23.64 0.31
N LEU A 48 36.76 -24.53 0.54
CA LEU A 48 36.63 -25.62 1.49
C LEU A 48 36.55 -25.10 2.93
N LEU A 49 37.34 -24.10 3.30
CA LEU A 49 37.29 -23.47 4.61
C LEU A 49 35.94 -22.78 4.84
N GLU A 50 35.40 -22.12 3.81
CA GLU A 50 34.07 -21.50 3.88
C GLU A 50 32.95 -22.56 4.02
N LYS A 51 33.05 -23.67 3.26
CA LYS A 51 32.12 -24.80 3.40
C LYS A 51 32.22 -25.47 4.76
N LEU A 52 33.42 -25.64 5.29
CA LEU A 52 33.68 -26.21 6.61
C LEU A 52 33.14 -25.28 7.70
N TYR A 53 33.34 -23.97 7.57
CA TYR A 53 32.77 -22.98 8.49
C TYR A 53 31.23 -23.00 8.48
N LYS A 54 30.61 -23.04 7.28
CA LYS A 54 29.14 -23.16 7.14
C LYS A 54 28.63 -24.46 7.75
N SER A 55 29.28 -25.59 7.45
CA SER A 55 28.92 -26.90 8.00
C SER A 55 29.09 -26.96 9.52
N GLN A 56 30.17 -26.40 10.06
CA GLN A 56 30.44 -26.33 11.49
C GLN A 56 29.40 -25.45 12.21
N ASN A 57 28.96 -24.35 11.59
CA ASN A 57 27.87 -23.54 12.12
C ASN A 57 26.52 -24.27 12.10
N GLN A 58 26.22 -25.01 11.03
CA GLN A 58 25.02 -25.86 10.98
C GLN A 58 25.05 -26.95 12.06
N VAL A 59 26.20 -27.60 12.27
CA VAL A 59 26.36 -28.61 13.34
C VAL A 59 26.19 -27.98 14.71
N LYS A 60 26.69 -26.76 14.95
CA LYS A 60 26.47 -26.03 16.20
C LYS A 60 24.99 -25.70 16.42
N GLU A 61 24.29 -25.27 15.37
CA GLU A 61 22.85 -25.00 15.41
C GLU A 61 22.05 -26.26 15.71
N TYR A 62 22.35 -27.38 15.03
CA TYR A 62 21.70 -28.67 15.29
C TYR A 62 22.01 -29.20 16.70
N LYS A 63 23.24 -29.04 17.21
CA LYS A 63 23.56 -29.38 18.59
C LYS A 63 22.78 -28.53 19.59
N SER A 64 22.70 -27.22 19.39
CA SER A 64 21.90 -26.33 20.25
C SER A 64 20.41 -26.71 20.23
N ILE A 65 19.88 -27.13 19.08
CA ILE A 65 18.52 -27.64 18.95
C ILE A 65 18.35 -28.95 19.72
N ILE A 66 19.28 -29.91 19.56
CA ILE A 66 19.24 -31.20 20.25
C ILE A 66 19.34 -31.01 21.77
N ASP A 67 20.25 -30.16 22.25
CA ASP A 67 20.42 -29.85 23.67
C ASP A 67 19.16 -29.18 24.25
N THR A 68 18.50 -28.32 23.47
CA THR A 68 17.23 -27.70 23.87
C THR A 68 16.10 -28.72 23.96
N ILE A 69 16.07 -29.68 23.04
CA ILE A 69 15.07 -30.77 23.02
C ILE A 69 15.32 -31.73 24.20
N GLN A 70 16.56 -32.16 24.42
CA GLN A 70 16.95 -33.10 25.47
C GLN A 70 16.88 -32.51 26.88
N SER A 71 17.09 -31.19 27.04
CA SER A 71 16.93 -30.51 28.33
C SER A 71 15.47 -30.26 28.71
N SER A 72 14.51 -30.72 27.90
CA SER A 72 13.09 -30.39 28.04
C SER A 72 12.19 -31.62 28.10
N ASP A 73 12.31 -32.41 29.18
CA ASP A 73 11.38 -33.50 29.53
C ASP A 73 9.94 -33.00 29.91
N GLY A 74 9.49 -31.88 29.34
CA GLY A 74 8.16 -31.32 29.56
C GLY A 74 7.84 -29.97 28.88
N LYS A 75 8.72 -29.41 28.03
CA LYS A 75 8.50 -28.10 27.36
C LYS A 75 8.55 -28.17 25.83
N THR A 76 7.88 -29.16 25.24
CA THR A 76 7.75 -29.31 23.77
C THR A 76 7.02 -28.14 23.08
N VAL A 77 6.35 -27.27 23.86
CA VAL A 77 5.67 -26.06 23.39
C VAL A 77 6.67 -24.99 22.96
N ASP A 78 7.76 -24.79 23.71
CA ASP A 78 8.74 -23.71 23.45
C ASP A 78 9.55 -23.94 22.16
N PHE A 79 9.82 -25.20 21.80
CA PHE A 79 10.47 -25.54 20.53
C PHE A 79 9.55 -25.34 19.32
N LYS A 80 8.27 -25.72 19.45
CA LYS A 80 7.26 -25.48 18.41
C LYS A 80 7.06 -23.98 18.19
N ASP A 81 6.97 -23.20 19.26
CA ASP A 81 6.80 -21.74 19.18
C ASP A 81 8.02 -21.05 18.59
N LYS A 82 9.24 -21.49 18.94
CA LYS A 82 10.47 -21.04 18.29
C LYS A 82 10.49 -21.37 16.79
N LYS A 83 10.05 -22.58 16.41
CA LYS A 83 10.00 -22.96 14.99
C LYS A 83 8.93 -22.19 14.22
N ILE A 84 7.78 -21.92 14.84
CA ILE A 84 6.72 -21.07 14.28
C ILE A 84 7.24 -19.65 14.07
N LEU A 85 7.96 -19.08 15.04
CA LEU A 85 8.59 -17.76 14.91
C LEU A 85 9.65 -17.72 13.80
N GLU A 86 10.48 -18.75 13.68
CA GLU A 86 11.49 -18.85 12.61
C GLU A 86 10.83 -18.96 11.23
N LEU A 87 9.79 -19.80 11.09
CA LEU A 87 9.02 -19.93 9.86
C LEU A 87 8.26 -18.63 9.53
N ALA A 88 7.72 -17.93 10.53
CA ALA A 88 7.08 -16.63 10.33
C ALA A 88 8.07 -15.56 9.85
N ARG A 89 9.30 -15.55 10.39
CA ARG A 89 10.38 -14.67 9.91
C ARG A 89 10.77 -15.00 8.47
N LYS A 90 10.99 -16.28 8.16
CA LYS A 90 11.29 -16.74 6.78
C LYS A 90 10.17 -16.39 5.80
N ASN A 91 8.90 -16.52 6.22
CA ASN A 91 7.75 -16.17 5.39
C ASN A 91 7.69 -14.65 5.14
N ARG A 92 7.95 -13.83 6.17
CA ARG A 92 8.06 -12.37 6.02
C ARG A 92 9.19 -11.97 5.07
N ASP A 93 10.36 -12.60 5.18
CA ASP A 93 11.51 -12.32 4.31
C ASP A 93 11.22 -12.72 2.85
N LEU A 94 10.58 -13.88 2.64
CA LEU A 94 10.12 -14.31 1.31
C LEU A 94 9.09 -13.34 0.74
N GLN A 95 8.15 -12.85 1.56
CA GLN A 95 7.15 -11.87 1.14
C GLN A 95 7.79 -10.54 0.73
N VAL A 96 8.78 -10.05 1.50
CA VAL A 96 9.58 -8.86 1.14
C VAL A 96 10.33 -9.09 -0.17
N ARG A 97 10.90 -10.28 -0.38
CA ARG A 97 11.62 -10.61 -1.62
C ARG A 97 10.70 -10.72 -2.83
N ILE A 98 9.52 -11.30 -2.68
CA ILE A 98 8.47 -11.32 -3.71
C ILE A 98 8.07 -9.89 -4.07
N GLU A 99 7.83 -9.03 -3.08
CA GLU A 99 7.44 -7.64 -3.33
C GLU A 99 8.56 -6.84 -4.01
N SER A 100 9.82 -7.08 -3.64
CA SER A 100 10.98 -6.51 -4.33
C SER A 100 11.07 -6.97 -5.79
N LEU A 101 10.83 -8.26 -6.06
CA LEU A 101 10.85 -8.81 -7.41
C LEU A 101 9.67 -8.31 -8.25
N LYS A 102 8.47 -8.20 -7.68
CA LYS A 102 7.31 -7.58 -8.34
C LYS A 102 7.60 -6.13 -8.72
N ASN A 103 8.19 -5.36 -7.81
CA ASN A 103 8.59 -3.97 -8.09
C ASN A 103 9.66 -3.87 -9.18
N LYS A 104 10.63 -4.79 -9.21
CA LYS A 104 11.63 -4.86 -10.29
C LYS A 104 11.00 -5.23 -11.63
N ALA A 105 10.09 -6.20 -11.65
CA ALA A 105 9.35 -6.60 -12.85
C ALA A 105 8.45 -5.47 -13.37
N ALA A 106 7.76 -4.75 -12.48
CA ALA A 106 6.95 -3.59 -12.84
C ALA A 106 7.81 -2.48 -13.49
N ARG A 107 8.99 -2.19 -12.92
CA ARG A 107 9.93 -1.22 -13.51
C ARG A 107 10.48 -1.67 -14.87
N ALA A 108 10.81 -2.95 -15.01
CA ALA A 108 11.25 -3.51 -16.29
C ALA A 108 10.14 -3.45 -17.35
N MET A 109 8.89 -3.68 -16.94
CA MET A 109 7.72 -3.58 -17.82
C MET A 109 7.45 -2.12 -18.23
N GLU A 110 7.56 -1.17 -17.31
CA GLU A 110 7.46 0.26 -17.59
C GLU A 110 8.57 0.72 -18.56
N GLU A 111 9.79 0.21 -18.40
CA GLU A 111 10.91 0.45 -19.30
C GLU A 111 10.66 -0.14 -20.70
N VAL A 112 10.12 -1.35 -20.80
CA VAL A 112 9.74 -1.98 -22.08
C VAL A 112 8.63 -1.18 -22.77
N ILE A 113 7.63 -0.71 -22.03
CA ILE A 113 6.56 0.13 -22.58
C ILE A 113 7.15 1.45 -23.10
N ARG A 114 8.06 2.08 -22.34
CA ARG A 114 8.73 3.32 -22.74
C ARG A 114 9.57 3.14 -24.01
N LEU A 115 10.28 2.03 -24.14
CA LEU A 115 11.08 1.71 -25.32
C LEU A 115 10.19 1.40 -26.54
N LYS A 116 9.09 0.66 -26.37
CA LYS A 116 8.12 0.41 -27.45
C LYS A 116 7.42 1.68 -27.94
N GLN A 117 7.09 2.60 -27.03
CA GLN A 117 6.53 3.91 -27.39
C GLN A 117 7.56 4.84 -28.06
N GLY A 118 8.86 4.55 -27.94
CA GLY A 118 9.93 5.23 -28.68
C GLY A 118 10.19 4.66 -30.09
N ASP A 119 9.82 3.41 -30.35
CA ASP A 119 10.03 2.70 -31.63
C ASP A 119 8.81 2.74 -32.58
N GLU A 120 7.62 3.11 -32.10
CA GLU A 120 6.42 3.27 -32.95
C GLU A 120 6.34 4.71 -33.52
N MET A 121 7.19 5.01 -34.50
CA MET A 121 6.97 6.10 -35.45
C MET A 121 6.75 5.49 -36.85
N PRO A 122 5.57 5.65 -37.49
CA PRO A 122 5.29 5.02 -38.77
C PRO A 122 5.99 5.78 -39.93
N PRO A 123 6.41 5.09 -41.02
CA PRO A 123 6.90 5.77 -42.21
C PRO A 123 5.69 6.19 -43.04
N SER A 124 5.47 7.49 -43.22
CA SER A 124 4.50 8.00 -44.18
C SER A 124 5.17 8.97 -45.14
N GLU A 125 5.23 8.53 -46.40
CA GLU A 125 5.68 9.25 -47.58
C GLU A 125 4.79 10.45 -47.92
N GLU A 126 5.47 11.51 -48.37
CA GLU A 126 5.10 12.51 -49.38
C GLU A 126 3.68 13.11 -49.40
N THR A 127 3.61 14.43 -49.20
CA THR A 127 2.98 15.33 -50.18
C THR A 127 3.42 16.79 -49.97
N LYS A 128 3.87 17.40 -51.07
CA LYS A 128 4.30 18.78 -51.24
C LYS A 128 3.13 19.77 -51.05
N THR A 129 3.40 20.96 -50.52
CA THR A 129 3.16 22.26 -51.20
C THR A 129 3.56 23.46 -50.33
N MET A 130 3.95 24.52 -51.03
CA MET A 130 4.76 25.67 -50.65
C MET A 130 4.07 26.68 -49.71
N ASN A 131 4.85 27.32 -48.83
CA ASN A 131 5.14 28.77 -48.88
C ASN A 131 5.97 29.20 -47.65
N ARG A 132 7.27 29.45 -47.85
CA ARG A 132 8.13 30.26 -46.97
C ARG A 132 8.65 31.44 -47.79
N THR A 133 8.29 32.64 -47.38
CA THR A 133 9.11 33.84 -47.61
C THR A 133 10.08 34.01 -46.45
N ASN A 134 11.36 33.92 -46.78
CA ASN A 134 12.52 34.63 -46.23
C ASN A 134 12.58 34.96 -44.73
N ILE A 135 13.51 34.31 -44.03
CA ILE A 135 14.81 34.94 -43.72
C ILE A 135 15.82 33.84 -43.38
N SER A 136 16.96 33.94 -44.03
CA SER A 136 18.15 33.11 -43.90
C SER A 136 18.96 33.57 -42.70
N THR A 137 19.33 32.64 -41.82
CA THR A 137 20.66 32.61 -41.21
C THR A 137 21.00 31.14 -40.96
N LEU A 138 22.09 30.71 -41.60
CA LEU A 138 22.65 29.37 -41.57
C LEU A 138 23.00 28.92 -40.14
N SER A 139 22.41 27.82 -39.70
CA SER A 139 23.09 26.66 -39.10
C SER A 139 22.06 25.56 -38.81
N GLU A 140 22.20 24.42 -39.48
CA GLU A 140 21.35 23.22 -39.40
C GLU A 140 22.07 22.12 -38.56
N PRO A 141 21.45 20.99 -38.14
CA PRO A 141 20.65 20.76 -36.92
C PRO A 141 21.14 19.46 -36.16
N PRO A 142 20.37 18.68 -35.36
CA PRO A 142 19.18 18.90 -34.50
C PRO A 142 19.40 18.41 -33.04
N ALA A 143 18.72 19.00 -32.04
CA ALA A 143 18.67 18.42 -30.68
C ALA A 143 17.31 18.60 -30.00
N GLU A 144 16.21 18.30 -30.69
CA GLU A 144 14.87 18.36 -30.09
C GLU A 144 14.54 17.19 -29.15
N GLY A 145 15.47 16.24 -28.94
CA GLY A 145 15.33 15.17 -27.95
C GLY A 145 15.88 15.49 -26.55
N SER A 146 16.62 16.59 -26.38
CA SER A 146 17.33 16.88 -25.13
C SER A 146 16.56 17.78 -24.16
N ASP A 147 15.75 18.72 -24.65
CA ASP A 147 15.07 19.70 -23.80
C ASP A 147 13.98 19.09 -22.91
N GLU A 148 13.20 18.14 -23.45
CA GLU A 148 12.22 17.36 -22.66
C GLU A 148 12.92 16.48 -21.60
N ASN A 149 14.08 15.92 -21.94
CA ASN A 149 14.86 15.09 -21.02
C ASN A 149 15.49 15.94 -19.90
N TYR A 150 15.99 17.14 -20.22
CA TYR A 150 16.48 18.10 -19.23
C TYR A 150 15.36 18.63 -18.33
N LYS A 151 14.17 18.94 -18.89
CA LYS A 151 12.98 19.32 -18.09
C LYS A 151 12.55 18.20 -17.14
N LYS A 152 12.53 16.94 -17.60
CA LYS A 152 12.22 15.78 -16.75
C LYS A 152 13.27 15.55 -15.66
N LYS A 153 14.56 15.68 -15.99
CA LYS A 153 15.67 15.61 -15.01
C LYS A 153 15.58 16.73 -13.97
N PHE A 154 15.26 17.95 -14.40
CA PHE A 154 15.09 19.11 -13.52
C PHE A 154 13.91 18.90 -12.57
N LYS A 155 12.74 18.48 -13.08
CA LYS A 155 11.56 18.14 -12.26
C LYS A 155 11.86 17.05 -11.24
N LYS A 156 12.59 16.01 -11.62
CA LYS A 156 13.03 14.94 -10.70
C LYS A 156 14.00 15.44 -9.63
N GLN A 157 14.88 16.39 -9.96
CA GLN A 157 15.77 17.04 -9.00
C GLN A 157 14.99 17.95 -8.05
N GLU A 158 14.00 18.68 -8.55
CA GLU A 158 13.11 19.52 -7.75
C GLU A 158 12.30 18.68 -6.75
N GLU A 159 11.72 17.56 -7.19
CA GLU A 159 11.06 16.58 -6.31
C GLU A 159 12.03 16.01 -5.25
N ARG A 160 13.29 15.76 -5.62
CA ARG A 160 14.32 15.30 -4.67
C ARG A 160 14.68 16.39 -3.65
N ILE A 161 14.75 17.64 -4.07
CA ILE A 161 14.99 18.79 -3.17
C ILE A 161 13.83 18.94 -2.17
N VAL A 162 12.58 18.81 -2.63
CA VAL A 162 11.41 18.85 -1.75
C VAL A 162 11.44 17.69 -0.74
N LYS A 163 11.78 16.47 -1.18
CA LYS A 163 11.94 15.32 -0.28
C LYS A 163 13.03 15.56 0.76
N LEU A 164 14.22 16.02 0.33
CA LEU A 164 15.33 16.31 1.25
C LEU A 164 14.98 17.43 2.25
N ARG A 165 14.25 18.46 1.83
CA ARG A 165 13.74 19.49 2.75
C ARG A 165 12.79 18.90 3.79
N ASN A 166 11.86 18.04 3.37
CA ASN A 166 10.93 17.37 4.28
C ASN A 166 11.65 16.43 5.25
N ASP A 167 12.64 15.68 4.77
CA ASP A 167 13.46 14.79 5.60
C ASP A 167 14.27 15.58 6.63
N VAL A 168 14.87 16.72 6.24
CA VAL A 168 15.58 17.62 7.17
C VAL A 168 14.63 18.17 8.24
N GLN A 169 13.41 18.58 7.87
CA GLN A 169 12.41 19.01 8.86
C GLN A 169 12.02 17.88 9.80
N LYS A 170 11.79 16.68 9.26
CA LYS A 170 11.48 15.49 10.06
C LYS A 170 12.61 15.18 11.04
N TYR A 171 13.86 15.11 10.58
CA TYR A 171 15.01 14.85 11.44
C TYR A 171 15.19 15.92 12.50
N LYS A 172 14.93 17.20 12.19
CA LYS A 172 14.94 18.28 13.19
C LYS A 172 13.89 18.05 14.27
N THR A 173 12.65 17.73 13.90
CA THR A 173 11.60 17.44 14.88
C THR A 173 11.88 16.19 15.71
N ASP A 174 12.43 15.15 15.12
CA ASP A 174 12.77 13.91 15.82
C ASP A 174 13.98 14.12 16.75
N PHE A 175 14.94 14.95 16.36
CA PHE A 175 16.04 15.39 17.21
C PHE A 175 15.56 16.22 18.41
N GLU A 176 14.65 17.17 18.21
CA GLU A 176 14.02 17.94 19.30
C GLU A 176 13.23 17.04 20.27
N LYS A 177 12.53 16.02 19.77
CA LYS A 177 11.85 15.03 20.62
C LYS A 177 12.87 14.19 21.41
N ALA A 178 13.94 13.74 20.77
CA ALA A 178 15.00 12.97 21.42
C ALA A 178 15.66 13.79 22.55
N LEU A 179 15.96 15.06 22.30
CA LEU A 179 16.46 15.99 23.31
C LEU A 179 15.48 16.13 24.48
N LYS A 180 14.19 16.34 24.22
CA LYS A 180 13.16 16.42 25.29
C LYS A 180 13.03 15.13 26.10
N ILE A 181 13.20 13.96 25.47
CA ILE A 181 13.19 12.66 26.17
C ILE A 181 14.42 12.54 27.06
N ILE A 182 15.60 12.90 26.53
CA ILE A 182 16.85 12.91 27.29
C ILE A 182 16.76 13.90 28.46
N GLU A 183 16.24 15.12 28.26
CA GLU A 183 15.99 16.10 29.31
C GLU A 183 15.06 15.57 30.41
N ARG A 184 14.02 14.81 30.05
CA ARG A 184 13.12 14.17 31.03
C ARG A 184 13.80 13.09 31.88
N GLU A 185 14.75 12.35 31.29
CA GLU A 185 15.54 11.31 31.96
C GLU A 185 16.72 11.87 32.77
N VAL A 186 17.26 13.00 32.33
CA VAL A 186 18.37 13.73 32.96
C VAL A 186 17.87 14.67 34.07
N GLY A 187 16.64 15.15 33.98
CA GLY A 187 16.06 16.14 34.89
C GLY A 187 16.41 17.58 34.48
N GLU A 188 15.52 18.52 34.80
CA GLU A 188 15.70 19.94 34.46
C GLU A 188 16.98 20.49 35.10
N GLY A 189 17.85 21.09 34.28
CA GLY A 189 19.02 21.87 34.73
C GLY A 189 20.38 21.16 34.74
N LYS A 190 20.54 20.00 34.08
CA LYS A 190 21.86 19.36 33.90
C LYS A 190 22.27 19.33 32.43
N SER A 191 23.47 19.83 32.13
CA SER A 191 23.99 19.82 30.76
C SER A 191 24.33 18.40 30.32
N ILE A 192 23.89 18.01 29.12
CA ILE A 192 24.22 16.72 28.49
C ILE A 192 25.74 16.58 28.35
N ASP A 193 26.46 17.69 28.16
CA ASP A 193 27.92 17.72 28.06
C ASP A 193 28.63 17.37 29.37
N GLU A 194 27.99 17.56 30.53
CA GLU A 194 28.53 17.15 31.84
C GLU A 194 28.30 15.66 32.12
N ILE A 195 27.30 15.07 31.47
CA ILE A 195 26.97 13.64 31.58
C ILE A 195 27.85 12.80 30.65
N LEU A 196 28.22 13.36 29.50
CA LEU A 196 29.08 12.68 28.52
C LEU A 196 30.55 12.54 28.97
N LYS A 197 30.99 13.24 30.03
CA LYS A 197 32.35 13.13 30.57
C LYS A 197 32.53 11.76 31.23
N GLU A 198 33.65 11.09 30.96
CA GLU A 198 33.92 9.71 31.42
C GLU A 198 33.91 9.54 32.95
N ASP A 199 34.15 10.62 33.71
CA ASP A 199 34.09 10.64 35.18
C ASP A 199 32.68 10.92 35.75
N SER A 200 31.65 10.94 34.91
CA SER A 200 30.29 11.28 35.33
C SER A 200 29.64 10.13 36.10
N ASN A 201 29.52 10.26 37.42
CA ASN A 201 28.75 9.37 38.29
C ASN A 201 27.22 9.49 38.11
N TRP A 202 26.79 9.97 36.95
CA TRP A 202 25.39 10.26 36.67
C TRP A 202 24.59 8.96 36.46
N LYS A 203 23.76 8.64 37.45
CA LYS A 203 22.74 7.59 37.33
C LYS A 203 21.44 8.21 36.83
N GLY A 204 20.85 7.64 35.77
CA GLY A 204 19.60 8.10 35.17
C GLY A 204 18.45 8.19 36.17
N ARG A 205 17.45 9.04 35.90
CA ARG A 205 16.31 9.25 36.83
C ARG A 205 15.56 7.96 37.11
N ALA A 206 15.30 7.13 36.10
CA ALA A 206 14.68 5.82 36.28
C ALA A 206 15.46 4.91 37.25
N GLN A 207 16.79 4.86 37.12
CA GLN A 207 17.66 4.09 38.01
C GLN A 207 17.69 4.66 39.44
N LYS A 208 17.69 5.99 39.59
CA LYS A 208 17.58 6.63 40.91
C LYS A 208 16.23 6.33 41.56
N ILE A 209 15.13 6.39 40.81
CA ILE A 209 13.80 6.02 41.31
C ILE A 209 13.78 4.56 41.77
N GLU A 210 14.35 3.65 40.98
CA GLU A 210 14.39 2.24 41.35
C GLU A 210 15.27 1.99 42.58
N MET A 211 16.43 2.65 42.67
CA MET A 211 17.26 2.64 43.88
C MET A 211 16.51 3.19 45.10
N TYR A 212 15.78 4.29 44.96
CA TYR A 212 14.98 4.85 46.06
C TYR A 212 13.81 3.95 46.42
N LYS A 213 13.14 3.31 45.46
CA LYS A 213 12.10 2.31 45.72
C LYS A 213 12.68 1.11 46.47
N ALA A 214 13.84 0.61 46.06
CA ALA A 214 14.52 -0.48 46.75
C ALA A 214 14.94 -0.08 48.17
N LYS A 215 15.45 1.16 48.35
CA LYS A 215 15.81 1.70 49.66
C LYS A 215 14.58 1.90 50.55
N ILE A 216 13.46 2.40 50.01
CA ILE A 216 12.18 2.51 50.71
C ILE A 216 11.65 1.11 51.07
N LYS A 217 11.73 0.14 50.16
CA LYS A 217 11.33 -1.25 50.41
C LYS A 217 12.17 -1.88 51.53
N LYS A 218 13.47 -1.65 51.51
CA LYS A 218 14.39 -2.11 52.56
C LYS A 218 14.11 -1.40 53.89
N LEU A 219 13.94 -0.09 53.89
CA LEU A 219 13.57 0.67 55.09
C LEU A 219 12.21 0.22 55.63
N LYS A 220 11.21 -0.03 54.77
CA LYS A 220 9.92 -0.61 55.20
C LYS A 220 10.06 -2.01 55.80
N LEU A 221 11.02 -2.80 55.31
CA LEU A 221 11.32 -4.12 55.85
C LEU A 221 12.05 -4.01 57.20
N ASP A 222 13.05 -3.12 57.29
CA ASP A 222 13.90 -2.89 58.46
C ASP A 222 13.15 -2.20 59.60
N TYR A 223 12.17 -1.34 59.29
CA TYR A 223 11.28 -0.70 60.26
C TYR A 223 10.00 -1.50 60.54
N GLY A 224 9.83 -2.66 59.91
CA GLY A 224 8.64 -3.48 60.02
C GLY A 224 7.39 -2.80 59.48
N ASP A 225 6.35 -3.59 59.29
CA ASP A 225 5.03 -3.17 58.83
C ASP A 225 4.25 -2.39 59.92
N SER A 226 4.89 -1.42 60.59
CA SER A 226 4.27 -0.53 61.58
C SER A 226 3.40 0.57 60.96
N VAL A 227 3.01 0.39 59.69
CA VAL A 227 1.94 1.12 59.03
C VAL A 227 1.01 0.14 58.30
N SER A 228 0.75 -1.02 58.93
CA SER A 228 -0.51 -1.72 58.74
C SER A 228 -1.51 -1.22 59.77
N THR A 229 -2.46 -0.43 59.29
CA THR A 229 -3.87 -0.44 59.74
C THR A 229 -4.08 -0.47 61.26
N THR A 230 -3.58 0.52 61.98
CA THR A 230 -4.18 0.87 63.26
C THR A 230 -5.40 1.74 62.97
N THR A 231 -6.56 1.11 63.02
CA THR A 231 -7.85 1.69 63.33
C THR A 231 -7.73 2.43 64.67
N PHE A 232 -7.13 3.62 64.67
CA PHE A 232 -7.23 4.54 65.79
C PHE A 232 -8.58 5.23 65.70
N THR A 233 -9.62 4.54 66.18
CA THR A 233 -10.71 5.19 66.88
C THR A 233 -10.17 5.67 68.23
N SER A 234 -9.37 6.73 68.18
CA SER A 234 -9.10 7.56 69.33
C SER A 234 -9.48 8.96 68.90
N GLU A 235 -10.50 9.48 69.56
CA GLU A 235 -11.04 10.83 69.43
C GLU A 235 -9.94 11.85 69.74
N PHE A 236 -9.07 12.10 68.78
CA PHE A 236 -8.22 13.27 68.76
C PHE A 236 -8.73 14.18 67.65
N GLN A 237 -9.66 15.06 68.02
CA GLN A 237 -10.12 16.17 67.19
C GLN A 237 -8.98 17.19 67.00
N ALA A 238 -7.94 16.81 66.29
CA ALA A 238 -7.08 17.79 65.64
C ALA A 238 -7.83 18.29 64.39
N PRO A 239 -8.00 19.62 64.21
CA PRO A 239 -8.68 20.15 63.04
C PRO A 239 -7.95 19.67 61.79
N LYS A 240 -8.65 18.90 60.94
CA LYS A 240 -8.15 18.44 59.63
C LYS A 240 -7.56 19.64 58.90
N SER A 241 -6.23 19.69 58.82
CA SER A 241 -5.49 20.76 58.14
C SER A 241 -6.03 20.92 56.71
N HIS A 242 -6.10 22.15 56.22
CA HIS A 242 -6.51 22.47 54.84
C HIS A 242 -5.80 21.59 53.78
N ALA A 243 -4.57 21.14 54.07
CA ALA A 243 -3.81 20.24 53.22
C ALA A 243 -4.49 18.87 53.01
N THR A 244 -5.09 18.26 54.04
CA THR A 244 -5.71 16.92 53.91
C THR A 244 -7.01 16.98 53.12
N LYS A 245 -7.80 18.05 53.30
CA LYS A 245 -9.03 18.29 52.51
C LYS A 245 -8.72 18.55 51.03
N ASN A 246 -7.64 19.28 50.74
CA ASN A 246 -7.19 19.49 49.36
C ASN A 246 -6.73 18.18 48.71
N LEU A 247 -5.99 17.33 49.41
CA LEU A 247 -5.57 16.03 48.89
C LEU A 247 -6.74 15.10 48.59
N GLU A 248 -7.76 15.07 49.46
CA GLU A 248 -8.99 14.31 49.25
C GLU A 248 -9.78 14.81 48.03
N THR A 249 -9.88 16.14 47.87
CA THR A 249 -10.52 16.77 46.71
C THR A 249 -9.78 16.46 45.40
N ILE A 250 -8.44 16.52 45.40
CA ILE A 250 -7.61 16.15 44.26
C ILE A 250 -7.77 14.65 43.93
N GLY A 251 -7.84 13.79 44.94
CA GLY A 251 -8.08 12.36 44.79
C GLY A 251 -9.43 12.05 44.14
N MET A 252 -10.51 12.70 44.60
CA MET A 252 -11.85 12.58 43.99
C MET A 252 -11.88 13.11 42.56
N ASN A 253 -11.23 14.25 42.28
CA ASN A 253 -11.18 14.80 40.92
C ASN A 253 -10.44 13.86 39.97
N ARG A 254 -9.30 13.31 40.40
CA ARG A 254 -8.54 12.32 39.63
C ARG A 254 -9.33 11.04 39.39
N ALA A 255 -10.09 10.57 40.38
CA ALA A 255 -10.97 9.41 40.20
C ALA A 255 -12.07 9.68 39.15
N ARG A 256 -12.73 10.85 39.22
CA ARG A 256 -13.73 11.25 38.22
C ARG A 256 -13.13 11.39 36.82
N GLU A 257 -11.94 11.96 36.68
CA GLU A 257 -11.23 12.06 35.40
C GLU A 257 -10.88 10.68 34.85
N LEU A 258 -10.41 9.75 35.69
CA LEU A 258 -10.13 8.39 35.27
C LEU A 258 -11.39 7.66 34.81
N ASP A 259 -12.53 7.85 35.48
CA ASP A 259 -13.78 7.21 35.08
C ASP A 259 -14.34 7.80 33.78
N LYS A 260 -14.23 9.13 33.58
CA LYS A 260 -14.55 9.77 32.29
C LYS A 260 -13.67 9.24 31.15
N LEU A 261 -12.36 9.14 31.37
CA LEU A 261 -11.45 8.61 30.36
C LEU A 261 -11.74 7.14 30.02
N LYS A 262 -12.16 6.33 31.00
CA LYS A 262 -12.59 4.95 30.72
C LYS A 262 -13.86 4.92 29.87
N GLU A 263 -14.83 5.76 30.17
CA GLU A 263 -16.07 5.87 29.39
C GLU A 263 -15.77 6.33 27.95
N GLU A 264 -14.92 7.34 27.78
CA GLU A 264 -14.46 7.79 26.45
C GLU A 264 -13.73 6.68 25.68
N ILE A 265 -12.88 5.88 26.35
CA ILE A 265 -12.20 4.75 25.71
C ILE A 265 -13.22 3.72 25.21
N VAL A 266 -14.25 3.41 25.99
CA VAL A 266 -15.29 2.46 25.57
C VAL A 266 -16.04 2.99 24.35
N VAL A 267 -16.51 4.24 24.40
CA VAL A 267 -17.23 4.87 23.27
C VAL A 267 -16.39 4.89 22.00
N VAL A 268 -15.10 5.26 22.10
CA VAL A 268 -14.20 5.29 20.94
C VAL A 268 -13.93 3.88 20.40
N THR A 269 -13.86 2.87 21.29
CA THR A 269 -13.67 1.47 20.89
C THR A 269 -14.89 0.96 20.12
N ASP A 270 -16.09 1.22 20.62
CA ASP A 270 -17.34 0.83 19.96
C ASP A 270 -17.52 1.53 18.61
N GLN A 271 -17.18 2.82 18.53
CA GLN A 271 -17.16 3.56 17.27
C GLN A 271 -16.16 2.99 16.28
N HIS A 272 -14.96 2.61 16.75
CA HIS A 272 -13.94 1.98 15.91
C HIS A 272 -14.41 0.63 15.37
N GLU A 273 -15.04 -0.20 16.20
CA GLU A 273 -15.57 -1.50 15.79
C GLU A 273 -16.72 -1.36 14.77
N SER A 274 -17.65 -0.43 15.01
CA SER A 274 -18.74 -0.11 14.08
C SER A 274 -18.20 0.37 12.72
N LEU A 275 -17.21 1.28 12.73
CA LEU A 275 -16.55 1.75 11.50
C LEU A 275 -15.79 0.62 10.79
N GLN A 276 -15.13 -0.26 11.54
CA GLN A 276 -14.44 -1.40 10.97
C GLN A 276 -15.41 -2.37 10.28
N GLN A 277 -16.59 -2.60 10.85
CA GLN A 277 -17.63 -3.43 10.24
C GLN A 277 -18.19 -2.78 8.96
N LYS A 278 -18.47 -1.47 8.99
CA LYS A 278 -18.90 -0.71 7.80
C LYS A 278 -17.86 -0.75 6.69
N TYR A 279 -16.58 -0.64 7.05
CA TYR A 279 -15.46 -0.75 6.10
C TYR A 279 -15.36 -2.14 5.48
N LYS A 280 -15.47 -3.21 6.27
CA LYS A 280 -15.51 -4.60 5.79
C LYS A 280 -16.68 -4.81 4.81
N GLY A 281 -17.87 -4.30 5.13
CA GLY A 281 -19.04 -4.35 4.26
C GLY A 281 -18.86 -3.57 2.95
N ALA A 282 -18.28 -2.37 3.02
CA ALA A 282 -17.95 -1.58 1.82
C ALA A 282 -16.91 -2.29 0.93
N CYS A 283 -15.91 -2.94 1.53
CA CYS A 283 -14.89 -3.70 0.81
C CYS A 283 -15.50 -4.93 0.11
N ALA A 284 -16.42 -5.65 0.78
CA ALA A 284 -17.15 -6.76 0.18
C ALA A 284 -18.01 -6.32 -1.01
N ARG A 285 -18.77 -5.22 -0.86
CA ARG A 285 -19.56 -4.63 -1.95
C ARG A 285 -18.71 -4.20 -3.13
N LYS A 286 -17.59 -3.50 -2.86
CA LYS A 286 -16.63 -3.12 -3.91
C LYS A 286 -16.15 -4.35 -4.69
N LYS A 287 -15.76 -5.42 -3.99
CA LYS A 287 -15.29 -6.66 -4.62
C LYS A 287 -16.36 -7.33 -5.47
N ALA A 288 -17.61 -7.34 -5.02
CA ALA A 288 -18.74 -7.86 -5.79
C ALA A 288 -18.93 -7.07 -7.10
N VAL A 289 -19.00 -5.74 -7.02
CA VAL A 289 -19.14 -4.86 -8.19
C VAL A 289 -17.95 -4.98 -9.14
N GLU A 290 -16.73 -5.11 -8.64
CA GLU A 290 -15.54 -5.34 -9.48
C GLU A 290 -15.61 -6.67 -10.24
N ASN A 291 -16.14 -7.73 -9.61
CA ASN A 291 -16.36 -9.02 -10.25
C ASN A 291 -17.45 -8.94 -11.33
N GLU A 292 -18.59 -8.33 -11.02
CA GLU A 292 -19.69 -8.11 -11.98
C GLU A 292 -19.20 -7.31 -13.20
N MET A 293 -18.41 -6.26 -12.99
CA MET A 293 -17.86 -5.48 -14.09
C MET A 293 -16.87 -6.28 -14.94
N LYS A 294 -16.11 -7.20 -14.34
CA LYS A 294 -15.22 -8.10 -15.06
C LYS A 294 -16.01 -9.11 -15.90
N GLU A 295 -17.08 -9.67 -15.35
CA GLU A 295 -17.97 -10.59 -16.08
C GLU A 295 -18.65 -9.87 -17.25
N LEU A 296 -19.15 -8.66 -17.04
CA LEU A 296 -19.76 -7.85 -18.10
C LEU A 296 -18.77 -7.55 -19.24
N LYS A 297 -17.53 -7.20 -18.89
CA LYS A 297 -16.45 -6.96 -19.88
C LYS A 297 -16.13 -8.23 -20.67
N ASN A 298 -16.06 -9.38 -20.01
CA ASN A 298 -15.81 -10.66 -20.67
C ASN A 298 -16.96 -11.01 -21.64
N LEU A 299 -18.21 -10.86 -21.20
CA LEU A 299 -19.39 -11.09 -22.02
C LEU A 299 -19.42 -10.15 -23.24
N MET A 300 -19.06 -8.87 -23.05
CA MET A 300 -18.97 -7.90 -24.13
C MET A 300 -17.88 -8.29 -25.14
N ALA A 301 -16.69 -8.69 -24.66
CA ALA A 301 -15.60 -9.15 -25.52
C ALA A 301 -16.01 -10.38 -26.34
N GLU A 302 -16.73 -11.34 -25.73
CA GLU A 302 -17.25 -12.51 -26.43
C GLU A 302 -18.30 -12.14 -27.48
N LYS A 303 -19.24 -11.24 -27.16
CA LYS A 303 -20.23 -10.74 -28.13
C LYS A 303 -19.57 -10.03 -29.31
N VAL A 304 -18.56 -9.20 -29.05
CA VAL A 304 -17.78 -8.53 -30.12
C VAL A 304 -17.07 -9.56 -30.99
N LYS A 305 -16.47 -10.60 -30.38
CA LYS A 305 -15.84 -11.69 -31.13
C LYS A 305 -16.84 -12.41 -32.05
N ILE A 306 -18.02 -12.75 -31.53
CA ILE A 306 -19.07 -13.40 -32.34
C ILE A 306 -19.50 -12.50 -33.52
N LEU A 307 -19.61 -11.19 -33.31
CA LEU A 307 -19.95 -10.26 -34.39
C LEU A 307 -18.84 -10.20 -35.44
N ILE A 308 -17.58 -10.18 -35.03
CA ILE A 308 -16.43 -10.24 -35.95
C ILE A 308 -16.46 -11.54 -36.77
N ASP A 309 -16.65 -12.68 -36.11
CA ASP A 309 -16.72 -13.99 -36.78
C ASP A 309 -17.88 -14.05 -37.79
N LYS A 310 -19.03 -13.45 -37.46
CA LYS A 310 -20.17 -13.33 -38.39
C LYS A 310 -19.83 -12.44 -39.58
N THR A 311 -19.26 -11.26 -39.35
CA THR A 311 -18.86 -10.36 -40.45
C THR A 311 -17.83 -11.00 -41.37
N GLU A 312 -16.90 -11.79 -40.82
CA GLU A 312 -15.89 -12.49 -41.62
C GLU A 312 -16.53 -13.62 -42.47
N ASN A 313 -17.50 -14.35 -41.91
CA ASN A 313 -18.26 -15.34 -42.67
C ASN A 313 -19.11 -14.71 -43.77
N ASP A 314 -19.77 -13.57 -43.49
CA ASP A 314 -20.53 -12.82 -44.49
C ASP A 314 -19.61 -12.31 -45.61
N ASP A 315 -18.41 -11.81 -45.28
CA ASP A 315 -17.40 -11.40 -46.26
C ASP A 315 -16.92 -12.57 -47.14
N LYS A 316 -16.74 -13.77 -46.56
CA LYS A 316 -16.41 -14.99 -47.32
C LYS A 316 -17.55 -15.36 -48.27
N LEU A 317 -18.80 -15.32 -47.81
CA LEU A 317 -19.97 -15.59 -48.63
C LEU A 317 -20.10 -14.57 -49.77
N ILE A 318 -19.94 -13.28 -49.47
CA ILE A 318 -19.97 -12.20 -50.47
C ILE A 318 -18.87 -12.41 -51.52
N LYS A 319 -17.64 -12.77 -51.10
CA LYS A 319 -16.55 -13.10 -52.04
C LYS A 319 -16.91 -14.29 -52.93
N ALA A 320 -17.47 -15.36 -52.36
CA ALA A 320 -17.90 -16.53 -53.13
C ALA A 320 -18.98 -16.18 -54.16
N LEU A 321 -20.00 -15.41 -53.76
CA LEU A 321 -21.07 -14.96 -54.66
C LEU A 321 -20.55 -14.01 -55.75
N ARG A 322 -19.62 -13.11 -55.42
CA ARG A 322 -18.97 -12.22 -56.42
C ARG A 322 -18.17 -13.03 -57.44
N ASN A 323 -17.41 -14.03 -56.99
CA ASN A 323 -16.66 -14.92 -57.87
C ASN A 323 -17.58 -15.72 -58.79
N GLU A 324 -18.70 -16.24 -58.26
CA GLU A 324 -19.68 -16.98 -59.06
C GLU A 324 -20.38 -16.07 -60.08
N ASN A 325 -20.76 -14.85 -59.69
CA ASN A 325 -21.29 -13.86 -60.62
C ASN A 325 -20.29 -13.50 -61.71
N ALA A 326 -19.00 -13.32 -61.39
CA ALA A 326 -17.96 -13.09 -62.39
C ALA A 326 -17.79 -14.29 -63.34
N ARG A 327 -17.87 -15.52 -62.82
CA ARG A 327 -17.87 -16.76 -63.62
C ARG A 327 -19.09 -16.86 -64.54
N LEU A 328 -20.27 -16.49 -64.07
CA LEU A 328 -21.49 -16.50 -64.87
C LEU A 328 -21.51 -15.38 -65.91
N GLN A 329 -21.01 -14.19 -65.59
CA GLN A 329 -20.88 -13.09 -66.55
C GLN A 329 -19.85 -13.41 -67.65
N SER A 330 -18.71 -14.02 -67.30
CA SER A 330 -17.74 -14.50 -68.30
C SER A 330 -18.32 -15.62 -69.18
N LYS A 331 -19.17 -16.50 -68.63
CA LYS A 331 -19.94 -17.47 -69.42
C LYS A 331 -21.03 -16.85 -70.29
N LYS A 332 -21.66 -15.74 -69.87
CA LYS A 332 -22.63 -15.01 -70.70
C LYS A 332 -21.98 -14.15 -71.79
N GLY A 333 -20.74 -13.70 -71.58
CA GLY A 333 -19.94 -13.01 -72.60
C GLY A 333 -19.35 -13.92 -73.68
N GLY A 334 -19.38 -15.24 -73.48
CA GLY A 334 -18.94 -16.24 -74.46
C GLY A 334 -20.06 -17.20 -74.80
N LYS A 335 -20.66 -17.01 -75.98
CA LYS A 335 -21.68 -17.84 -76.64
C LYS A 335 -23.14 -17.50 -76.29
N ALA A 336 -23.69 -16.59 -77.09
CA ALA A 336 -24.94 -16.85 -77.78
C ALA A 336 -24.72 -18.05 -78.72
N VAL A 337 -24.92 -19.27 -78.21
CA VAL A 337 -25.08 -20.47 -79.05
C VAL A 337 -26.28 -21.22 -78.49
N ALA A 338 -27.30 -21.31 -79.34
CA ALA A 338 -28.48 -22.11 -79.14
C ALA A 338 -28.11 -23.57 -78.82
N SER A 339 -28.75 -24.14 -77.81
CA SER A 339 -28.92 -25.58 -77.68
C SER A 339 -30.30 -25.86 -77.11
N THR A 340 -31.28 -25.93 -78.00
CA THR A 340 -32.57 -26.57 -77.82
C THR A 340 -32.35 -28.08 -77.71
N SER A 341 -32.02 -28.56 -76.50
CA SER A 341 -32.03 -30.00 -76.16
C SER A 341 -31.82 -30.23 -74.66
N SER A 342 -32.72 -29.72 -73.79
CA SER A 342 -32.67 -30.00 -72.35
C SER A 342 -34.02 -29.85 -71.62
N SER A 343 -35.16 -30.06 -72.31
CA SER A 343 -36.47 -29.89 -71.67
C SER A 343 -36.65 -30.85 -70.49
N ASP A 344 -36.26 -32.12 -70.63
CA ASP A 344 -36.49 -33.13 -69.59
C ASP A 344 -35.53 -33.00 -68.39
N GLU A 345 -34.26 -32.64 -68.59
CA GLU A 345 -33.32 -32.34 -67.49
C GLU A 345 -33.74 -31.09 -66.71
N ALA A 346 -34.30 -30.09 -67.38
CA ALA A 346 -34.84 -28.90 -66.73
C ALA A 346 -36.07 -29.22 -65.87
N TYR A 347 -36.94 -30.14 -66.32
CA TYR A 347 -38.09 -30.60 -65.54
C TYR A 347 -37.67 -31.39 -64.29
N GLU A 348 -36.65 -32.25 -64.40
CA GLU A 348 -36.14 -33.03 -63.27
C GLU A 348 -35.49 -32.14 -62.20
N VAL A 349 -34.69 -31.15 -62.63
CA VAL A 349 -34.08 -30.16 -61.72
C VAL A 349 -35.14 -29.29 -61.04
N ILE A 350 -36.17 -28.87 -61.78
CA ILE A 350 -37.29 -28.11 -61.19
C ILE A 350 -38.06 -28.96 -60.18
N TYR A 351 -38.24 -30.26 -60.44
CA TYR A 351 -38.89 -31.17 -59.50
C TYR A 351 -38.08 -31.36 -58.22
N GLN A 352 -36.77 -31.58 -58.33
CA GLN A 352 -35.86 -31.68 -57.17
C GLN A 352 -35.82 -30.39 -56.35
N LEU A 353 -35.70 -29.24 -57.01
CA LEU A 353 -35.75 -27.93 -56.33
C LEU A 353 -37.08 -27.71 -55.61
N LYS A 354 -38.20 -28.18 -56.17
CA LYS A 354 -39.51 -28.07 -55.53
C LYS A 354 -39.62 -28.96 -54.30
N GLN A 355 -38.99 -30.14 -54.32
CA GLN A 355 -38.92 -31.05 -53.18
C GLN A 355 -38.03 -30.49 -52.07
N GLU A 356 -36.83 -29.98 -52.41
CA GLU A 356 -35.93 -29.32 -51.46
C GLU A 356 -36.58 -28.08 -50.84
N ASN A 357 -37.24 -27.24 -51.65
CA ASN A 357 -37.92 -26.05 -51.15
C ASN A 357 -39.09 -26.42 -50.23
N SER A 358 -39.76 -27.56 -50.46
CA SER A 358 -40.76 -28.10 -49.52
C SER A 358 -40.12 -28.60 -48.22
N GLN A 359 -38.95 -29.23 -48.28
CA GLN A 359 -38.22 -29.69 -47.08
C GLN A 359 -37.73 -28.51 -46.24
N VAL A 360 -37.07 -27.53 -46.86
CA VAL A 360 -36.62 -26.29 -46.22
C VAL A 360 -37.78 -25.53 -45.60
N LYS A 361 -38.94 -25.48 -46.27
CA LYS A 361 -40.13 -24.82 -45.72
C LYS A 361 -40.66 -25.52 -44.46
N ASN A 362 -40.60 -26.85 -44.41
CA ASN A 362 -40.98 -27.63 -43.23
C ASN A 362 -39.98 -27.43 -42.09
N GLU A 363 -38.68 -27.47 -42.38
CA GLU A 363 -37.62 -27.21 -41.39
C GLU A 363 -37.73 -25.79 -40.81
N LEU A 364 -37.99 -24.79 -41.65
CA LEU A 364 -38.22 -23.42 -41.21
C LEU A 364 -39.45 -23.31 -40.30
N SER A 365 -40.51 -24.09 -40.57
CA SER A 365 -41.70 -24.13 -39.72
C SER A 365 -41.39 -24.71 -38.34
N VAL A 366 -40.61 -25.79 -38.28
CA VAL A 366 -40.17 -26.41 -37.01
C VAL A 366 -39.25 -25.46 -36.24
N ALA A 367 -38.28 -24.85 -36.91
CA ALA A 367 -37.37 -23.90 -36.29
C ALA A 367 -38.09 -22.67 -35.71
N LYS A 368 -39.14 -22.19 -36.39
CA LYS A 368 -39.99 -21.10 -35.87
C LYS A 368 -40.75 -21.51 -34.62
N ALA A 369 -41.30 -22.71 -34.58
CA ALA A 369 -41.99 -23.21 -33.39
C ALA A 369 -41.03 -23.38 -32.20
N ASP A 370 -39.83 -23.90 -32.44
CA ASP A 370 -38.78 -24.03 -31.42
C ASP A 370 -38.30 -22.66 -30.90
N LEU A 371 -38.17 -21.67 -31.78
CA LEU A 371 -37.81 -20.31 -31.39
C LEU A 371 -38.88 -19.71 -30.47
N GLN A 372 -40.15 -19.82 -30.85
CA GLN A 372 -41.26 -19.31 -30.05
C GLN A 372 -41.29 -19.96 -28.65
N ASN A 373 -41.09 -21.27 -28.59
CA ASN A 373 -41.07 -22.01 -27.32
C ASN A 373 -39.89 -21.58 -26.42
N LYS A 374 -38.72 -21.34 -27.03
CA LYS A 374 -37.56 -20.77 -26.30
C LYS A 374 -37.82 -19.35 -25.83
N GLU A 375 -38.49 -18.51 -26.61
CA GLU A 375 -38.84 -17.14 -26.22
C GLU A 375 -39.83 -17.13 -25.04
N GLU A 376 -40.83 -18.01 -25.05
CA GLU A 376 -41.75 -18.20 -23.92
C GLU A 376 -41.02 -18.68 -22.66
N ARG A 377 -40.10 -19.64 -22.80
CA ARG A 377 -39.26 -20.14 -21.70
C ARG A 377 -38.38 -19.04 -21.10
N VAL A 378 -37.80 -18.19 -21.95
CA VAL A 378 -36.99 -17.05 -21.49
C VAL A 378 -37.87 -16.03 -20.76
N LYS A 379 -39.08 -15.74 -21.25
CA LYS A 379 -40.03 -14.86 -20.54
C LYS A 379 -40.40 -15.42 -19.18
N GLU A 380 -40.73 -16.71 -19.09
CA GLU A 380 -41.07 -17.39 -17.84
C GLU A 380 -39.90 -17.36 -16.84
N LEU A 381 -38.68 -17.68 -17.29
CA LEU A 381 -37.49 -17.63 -16.46
C LEU A 381 -37.13 -16.20 -16.03
N THR A 382 -37.33 -15.21 -16.90
CA THR A 382 -37.11 -13.80 -16.55
C THR A 382 -38.07 -13.35 -15.45
N MET A 383 -39.34 -13.74 -15.55
CA MET A 383 -40.34 -13.44 -14.53
C MET A 383 -40.03 -14.13 -13.19
N ASN A 384 -39.57 -15.39 -13.23
CA ASN A 384 -39.28 -16.18 -12.03
C ASN A 384 -37.93 -15.83 -11.35
N CYS A 385 -36.90 -15.47 -12.12
CA CYS A 385 -35.57 -15.20 -11.57
C CYS A 385 -35.36 -13.74 -11.17
N ILE A 386 -36.07 -12.81 -11.81
CA ILE A 386 -35.87 -11.38 -11.60
C ILE A 386 -37.02 -10.78 -10.78
N GLY A 387 -38.17 -11.45 -10.68
CA GLY A 387 -39.39 -10.90 -10.07
C GLY A 387 -40.14 -10.02 -11.06
N ALA A 388 -41.43 -9.78 -10.82
CA ALA A 388 -42.18 -8.83 -11.64
C ALA A 388 -41.52 -7.44 -11.50
N PRO A 389 -41.35 -6.67 -12.61
CA PRO A 389 -40.75 -5.34 -12.55
C PRO A 389 -41.37 -4.43 -11.49
N ASP A 390 -42.68 -4.60 -11.22
CA ASP A 390 -43.44 -3.81 -10.26
C ASP A 390 -43.12 -4.17 -8.79
N GLU A 391 -42.90 -5.45 -8.46
CA GLU A 391 -42.53 -5.88 -7.10
C GLU A 391 -41.14 -5.38 -6.71
N ILE A 392 -40.19 -5.37 -7.66
CA ILE A 392 -38.84 -4.82 -7.43
C ILE A 392 -38.90 -3.30 -7.22
N LEU A 393 -39.81 -2.63 -7.91
CA LEU A 393 -39.99 -1.18 -7.76
C LEU A 393 -40.52 -0.87 -6.36
N GLU A 394 -41.53 -1.63 -5.91
CA GLU A 394 -42.13 -1.49 -4.59
C GLU A 394 -41.13 -1.80 -3.46
N GLU A 395 -40.32 -2.86 -3.58
CA GLU A 395 -39.23 -3.15 -2.63
C GLU A 395 -38.18 -2.03 -2.57
N LYS A 396 -37.83 -1.43 -3.72
CA LYS A 396 -36.89 -0.31 -3.77
C LYS A 396 -37.49 0.96 -3.18
N GLU A 397 -38.75 1.24 -3.44
CA GLU A 397 -39.47 2.39 -2.86
C GLU A 397 -39.57 2.26 -1.34
N ASN A 398 -39.88 1.07 -0.84
CA ASN A 398 -39.87 0.78 0.61
C ASN A 398 -38.46 0.96 1.21
N MET A 399 -37.42 0.47 0.53
CA MET A 399 -36.04 0.65 1.00
C MET A 399 -35.59 2.12 0.98
N ILE A 400 -36.06 2.92 0.03
CA ILE A 400 -35.80 4.36 -0.03
C ILE A 400 -36.46 5.05 1.16
N MET A 401 -37.72 4.72 1.45
CA MET A 401 -38.46 5.28 2.59
C MET A 401 -37.76 4.98 3.93
N ASP A 402 -37.30 3.76 4.15
CA ASP A 402 -36.54 3.38 5.36
C ASP A 402 -35.22 4.16 5.49
N LEU A 403 -34.54 4.41 4.37
CA LEU A 403 -33.29 5.17 4.36
C LEU A 403 -33.53 6.65 4.64
N GLU A 404 -34.62 7.22 4.13
CA GLU A 404 -35.02 8.61 4.39
C GLU A 404 -35.33 8.82 5.88
N GLU A 405 -36.10 7.93 6.50
CA GLU A 405 -36.39 7.99 7.94
C GLU A 405 -35.09 7.90 8.78
N LYS A 406 -34.16 7.04 8.37
CA LYS A 406 -32.87 6.90 9.06
C LYS A 406 -31.98 8.13 8.92
N VAL A 407 -31.99 8.79 7.77
CA VAL A 407 -31.29 10.07 7.57
C VAL A 407 -31.88 11.13 8.47
N GLU A 408 -33.20 11.24 8.54
CA GLU A 408 -33.87 12.22 9.39
C GLU A 408 -33.54 12.02 10.88
N MET A 409 -33.48 10.77 11.36
CA MET A 409 -33.04 10.47 12.73
C MET A 409 -31.60 10.92 12.99
N LEU A 410 -30.68 10.64 12.06
CA LEU A 410 -29.27 11.03 12.19
C LEU A 410 -29.07 12.54 12.12
N GLU A 411 -29.91 13.25 11.37
CA GLU A 411 -29.92 14.71 11.33
C GLU A 411 -30.41 15.31 12.66
N ARG A 412 -31.48 14.75 13.25
CA ARG A 412 -31.94 15.14 14.60
C ARG A 412 -30.88 14.88 15.66
N GLU A 413 -30.22 13.72 15.61
CA GLU A 413 -29.13 13.37 16.55
C GLU A 413 -27.94 14.32 16.39
N ASN A 414 -27.51 14.62 15.16
CA ASN A 414 -26.46 15.61 14.90
C ASN A 414 -26.85 17.01 15.38
N PHE A 415 -28.12 17.39 15.24
CA PHE A 415 -28.62 18.67 15.74
C PHE A 415 -28.53 18.76 17.25
N VAL A 416 -28.91 17.70 17.97
CA VAL A 416 -28.79 17.61 19.43
C VAL A 416 -27.32 17.66 19.85
N LEU A 417 -26.45 16.84 19.25
CA LEU A 417 -25.01 16.82 19.55
C LEU A 417 -24.32 18.16 19.26
N LYS A 418 -24.79 18.90 18.25
CA LYS A 418 -24.28 20.24 17.93
C LYS A 418 -24.69 21.27 18.98
N ASN A 419 -25.85 21.11 19.60
CA ASN A 419 -26.33 21.98 20.67
C ASN A 419 -25.79 21.58 22.06
N GLU A 420 -25.46 20.30 22.26
CA GLU A 420 -24.90 19.78 23.51
C GLU A 420 -23.37 19.90 23.60
N LYS A 421 -22.67 20.09 22.47
CA LYS A 421 -21.25 20.44 22.49
C LYS A 421 -21.09 21.84 23.09
N PRO A 422 -20.38 22.01 24.23
CA PRO A 422 -19.99 23.33 24.68
C PRO A 422 -19.11 23.94 23.60
N ASP A 423 -19.58 25.05 23.04
CA ASP A 423 -18.90 25.85 22.03
C ASP A 423 -17.59 26.40 22.62
N HIS A 424 -16.52 25.61 22.57
CA HIS A 424 -15.16 26.03 22.96
C HIS A 424 -14.58 27.07 22.00
N THR A 425 -15.35 27.52 21.00
CA THR A 425 -15.04 28.59 20.07
C THR A 425 -15.84 29.87 20.29
N ARG A 426 -16.79 29.91 21.24
CA ARG A 426 -17.30 31.18 21.77
C ARG A 426 -16.20 31.82 22.60
N ARG A 427 -15.54 32.80 21.99
CA ARG A 427 -14.65 33.78 22.61
C ARG A 427 -15.17 34.09 24.02
N ALA A 428 -14.41 33.70 25.04
CA ALA A 428 -14.78 33.91 26.43
C ALA A 428 -15.22 35.38 26.62
N PRO A 429 -16.25 35.65 27.44
CA PRO A 429 -16.61 37.03 27.76
C PRO A 429 -15.36 37.74 28.26
N GLN A 430 -15.03 38.89 27.65
CA GLN A 430 -13.85 39.68 27.99
C GLN A 430 -13.73 39.77 29.50
N THR A 431 -12.67 39.18 30.04
CA THR A 431 -12.47 39.14 31.47
C THR A 431 -12.22 40.57 31.96
N GLU A 432 -12.53 40.85 33.21
CA GLU A 432 -12.25 42.16 33.83
C GLU A 432 -10.76 42.55 33.67
N ASN A 433 -9.88 41.54 33.62
CA ASN A 433 -8.47 41.68 33.28
C ASN A 433 -8.22 42.22 31.87
N ASP A 434 -9.00 41.81 30.87
CA ASP A 434 -8.86 42.32 29.49
C ASP A 434 -9.22 43.81 29.43
N LYS A 435 -10.23 44.24 30.19
CA LYS A 435 -10.60 45.66 30.30
C LYS A 435 -9.50 46.47 31.00
N ILE A 436 -8.94 45.94 32.08
CA ILE A 436 -7.81 46.55 32.79
C ILE A 436 -6.59 46.67 31.86
N ILE A 437 -6.29 45.65 31.07
CA ILE A 437 -5.18 45.67 30.11
C ILE A 437 -5.42 46.74 29.04
N THR A 438 -6.65 46.85 28.51
CA THR A 438 -6.96 47.91 27.52
C THR A 438 -6.85 49.31 28.11
N ASP A 439 -7.32 49.51 29.35
CA ASP A 439 -7.26 50.82 30.01
C ASP A 439 -5.83 51.22 30.34
N LEU A 440 -5.01 50.28 30.85
CA LEU A 440 -3.58 50.50 31.08
C LEU A 440 -2.83 50.80 29.78
N SER A 441 -3.18 50.09 28.69
CA SER A 441 -2.59 50.36 27.37
C SER A 441 -2.95 51.76 26.86
N GLN A 442 -4.19 52.22 27.05
CA GLN A 442 -4.60 53.57 26.68
C GLN A 442 -3.93 54.65 27.55
N GLN A 443 -3.81 54.43 28.86
CA GLN A 443 -3.10 55.35 29.75
C GLN A 443 -1.63 55.48 29.36
N ASN A 444 -0.96 54.35 29.06
CA ASN A 444 0.43 54.36 28.60
C ASN A 444 0.60 55.11 27.27
N ALA A 445 -0.36 55.00 26.34
CA ALA A 445 -0.33 55.77 25.10
C ALA A 445 -0.43 57.29 25.36
N ARG A 446 -1.32 57.72 26.27
CA ARG A 446 -1.46 59.13 26.65
C ARG A 446 -0.20 59.68 27.34
N LEU A 447 0.42 58.89 28.21
CA LEU A 447 1.67 59.28 28.86
C LEU A 447 2.81 59.45 27.84
N ARG A 448 2.90 58.57 26.84
CA ARG A 448 3.90 58.71 25.76
C ARG A 448 3.70 60.00 24.95
N LEU A 449 2.46 60.35 24.63
CA LEU A 449 2.15 61.62 23.96
C LEU A 449 2.57 62.82 24.83
N LYS A 450 2.23 62.81 26.12
CA LYS A 450 2.58 63.91 27.02
C LYS A 450 4.09 64.06 27.23
N ILE A 451 4.83 62.95 27.26
CA ILE A 451 6.29 62.98 27.27
C ILE A 451 6.83 63.60 25.97
N SER A 452 6.25 63.25 24.83
CA SER A 452 6.62 63.85 23.54
C SER A 452 6.39 65.36 23.53
N GLU A 453 5.22 65.82 23.97
CA GLU A 453 4.88 67.26 24.07
C GLU A 453 5.82 68.01 25.02
N LEU A 454 6.16 67.41 26.17
CA LEU A 454 7.08 68.02 27.12
C LEU A 454 8.51 68.09 26.55
N ASN A 455 8.96 67.06 25.84
CA ASN A 455 10.25 67.07 25.18
C ASN A 455 10.32 68.14 24.08
N GLU A 456 9.26 68.27 23.27
CA GLU A 456 9.15 69.32 22.26
C GLU A 456 9.22 70.71 22.91
N LYS A 457 8.49 70.92 24.01
CA LYS A 457 8.54 72.19 24.76
C LYS A 457 9.91 72.47 25.40
N ILE A 458 10.62 71.43 25.84
CA ILE A 458 11.99 71.55 26.35
C ILE A 458 12.93 71.97 25.22
N GLU A 459 12.80 71.39 24.02
CA GLU A 459 13.58 71.77 22.85
C GLU A 459 13.27 73.20 22.39
N GLU A 460 12.02 73.62 22.39
CA GLU A 460 11.64 75.02 22.12
C GLU A 460 12.26 76.01 23.13
N LEU A 461 12.26 75.66 24.42
CA LEU A 461 12.88 76.49 25.46
C LEU A 461 14.41 76.52 25.35
N ARG A 462 15.04 75.42 24.92
CA ARG A 462 16.48 75.37 24.64
C ARG A 462 16.84 76.18 23.39
N GLY A 463 16.00 76.16 22.36
CA GLY A 463 16.18 76.94 21.14
C GLY A 463 16.01 78.45 21.33
N ASN A 464 15.19 78.88 22.29
CA ASN A 464 14.98 80.30 22.62
C ASN A 464 16.00 80.87 23.64
N ALA A 465 16.87 80.03 24.21
CA ALA A 465 17.88 80.42 25.21
C ALA A 465 19.32 80.50 24.66
N GLY A 466 19.50 80.30 23.35
CA GLY A 466 20.73 80.56 22.61
C GLY A 466 20.49 81.60 21.53
#